data_AF-A3MVB9-F1
#
_entry.id   AF-A3MVB9-F1
#
_cell.length_a   1.000
_cell.length_b   1.000
_cell.length_c   1.000
_cell.angle_alpha   90.00
_cell.angle_beta   90.00
_cell.angle_gamma   90.00
#
_symmetry.space_group_name_H-M   'P 1'
#
loop_
_entity.id
_entity.type
_entity.pdbx_description
1 polymer ?
#
loop_
_entity_poly.entity_id
_entity_poly.type
_entity_poly.pdbx_seq_one_letter_code
_entity_poly.pdbx_strand_id
1 'polypeptide(L)'
;MKVVRSRAYVFEGELPEEVVTLLEKWGRLVKRGEVAVYSMDSGEVKVKKVAEDPAKVVRRLYISPGCGCLVELDEVRDFEGGQVRYSLAKKRLCPEHQT
;
A
#
# COMPACT_ATOMS: atom_id res chain seq x y z
N MET A 1 3.55 -27.52 10.60
CA MET A 1 3.09 -26.68 9.47
C MET A 1 2.91 -25.26 9.96
N LYS A 2 3.79 -24.33 9.59
CA LYS A 2 3.63 -22.90 9.93
C LYS A 2 2.71 -22.29 8.86
N VAL A 3 1.45 -22.07 9.19
CA VAL A 3 0.49 -21.40 8.31
C VAL A 3 0.97 -19.95 8.15
N VAL A 4 1.64 -19.64 7.04
CA VAL A 4 1.93 -18.26 6.66
C VAL A 4 0.62 -17.68 6.14
N ARG A 5 -0.14 -17.01 7.01
CA ARG A 5 -1.30 -16.23 6.57
C ARG A 5 -0.77 -15.07 5.72
N SER A 6 -0.78 -15.22 4.40
CA SER A 6 -0.51 -14.11 3.48
C SER A 6 -1.48 -12.97 3.81
N ARG A 7 -0.97 -11.84 4.31
CA ARG A 7 -1.79 -10.66 4.59
C ARG A 7 -2.04 -9.95 3.27
N ALA A 8 -3.20 -10.20 2.66
CA ALA A 8 -3.64 -9.43 1.51
C ALA A 8 -4.16 -8.06 1.97
N TYR A 9 -3.87 -7.01 1.21
CA TYR A 9 -4.42 -5.67 1.39
C TYR A 9 -5.19 -5.28 0.12
N VAL A 10 -6.33 -4.62 0.30
CA VAL A 10 -7.20 -4.18 -0.81
C VAL A 10 -7.11 -2.67 -0.92
N PHE A 11 -6.75 -2.19 -2.10
CA PHE A 11 -6.80 -0.79 -2.50
C PHE A 11 -8.10 -0.54 -3.25
N GLU A 12 -8.84 0.50 -2.86
CA GLU A 12 -10.15 0.87 -3.42
C GLU A 12 -10.05 2.07 -4.38
N GLY A 13 -8.93 2.20 -5.07
CA GLY A 13 -8.67 3.26 -6.02
C GLY A 13 -7.41 3.00 -6.84
N GLU A 14 -7.17 3.86 -7.82
CA GLU A 14 -6.00 3.76 -8.67
C GLU A 14 -4.70 4.03 -7.88
N LEU A 15 -3.72 3.15 -8.08
CA LEU A 15 -2.39 3.29 -7.50
C LEU A 15 -1.48 4.01 -8.49
N PRO A 16 -0.65 4.98 -8.04
CA PRO A 16 0.40 5.55 -8.87
C PRO A 16 1.31 4.46 -9.47
N GLU A 17 1.76 4.65 -10.70
CA GLU A 17 2.60 3.66 -11.42
C GLU A 17 3.89 3.30 -10.65
N GLU A 18 4.50 4.27 -9.99
CA GLU A 18 5.66 4.03 -9.12
C GLU A 18 5.33 3.08 -7.97
N VAL A 19 4.15 3.22 -7.36
CA VAL A 19 3.69 2.35 -6.27
C VAL A 19 3.42 0.95 -6.80
N VAL A 20 2.75 0.82 -7.95
CA VAL A 20 2.52 -0.45 -8.63
C VAL A 20 3.83 -1.21 -8.83
N THR A 21 4.83 -0.52 -9.40
CA THR A 21 6.14 -1.11 -9.69
C THR A 21 6.83 -1.61 -8.42
N LEU A 22 6.74 -0.87 -7.31
CA LEU A 22 7.31 -1.28 -6.02
C LEU A 22 6.58 -2.48 -5.43
N LEU A 23 5.25 -2.50 -5.45
CA LEU A 23 4.47 -3.61 -4.91
C LEU A 23 4.69 -4.90 -5.71
N GLU A 24 4.75 -4.81 -7.04
CA GLU A 24 5.02 -5.97 -7.91
C GLU A 24 6.43 -6.57 -7.71
N LYS A 25 7.40 -5.78 -7.24
CA LYS A 25 8.73 -6.31 -6.86
C LYS A 25 8.71 -7.18 -5.60
N TRP A 26 7.78 -6.92 -4.68
CA TRP A 26 7.78 -7.53 -3.35
C TRP A 26 6.67 -8.56 -3.13
N GLY A 27 5.76 -8.67 -4.07
CA GLY A 27 4.63 -9.57 -3.99
C GLY A 27 3.79 -9.56 -5.25
N ARG A 28 2.55 -9.99 -5.13
CA ARG A 28 1.61 -10.09 -6.23
C ARG A 28 0.57 -8.99 -6.12
N LEU A 29 0.45 -8.17 -7.15
CA LEU A 29 -0.62 -7.19 -7.30
C LEU A 29 -1.59 -7.66 -8.39
N VAL A 30 -2.88 -7.74 -8.07
CA VAL A 30 -3.94 -8.10 -9.01
C VAL A 30 -4.90 -6.92 -9.11
N LYS A 31 -4.98 -6.31 -10.29
CA LYS A 31 -5.88 -5.18 -10.58
C LYS A 31 -7.18 -5.67 -11.21
N ARG A 32 -8.32 -5.16 -10.76
CA ARG A 32 -9.66 -5.41 -11.31
C ARG A 32 -10.49 -4.12 -11.25
N GLY A 33 -10.55 -3.39 -12.37
CA GLY A 33 -11.18 -2.07 -12.40
C GLY A 33 -10.47 -1.12 -11.43
N GLU A 34 -11.25 -0.44 -10.60
CA GLU A 34 -10.76 0.52 -9.58
C GLU A 34 -10.27 -0.15 -8.30
N VAL A 35 -10.23 -1.48 -8.25
CA VAL A 35 -9.78 -2.24 -7.07
C VAL A 35 -8.47 -2.95 -7.39
N ALA A 36 -7.50 -2.88 -6.48
CA ALA A 36 -6.28 -3.66 -6.55
C ALA A 36 -6.08 -4.49 -5.28
N VAL A 37 -5.80 -5.78 -5.44
CA VAL A 37 -5.50 -6.70 -4.33
C VAL A 37 -4.01 -6.98 -4.33
N TYR A 38 -3.35 -6.65 -3.23
CA TYR A 38 -1.92 -6.89 -3.04
C TYR A 38 -1.71 -7.97 -1.98
N SER A 39 -0.88 -8.96 -2.30
CA SER A 39 -0.45 -9.99 -1.36
C SER A 39 1.07 -10.09 -1.37
N MET A 40 1.67 -10.14 -0.18
CA MET A 40 3.09 -10.41 0.02
C MET A 40 3.31 -11.71 0.77
N ASP A 41 4.37 -12.44 0.40
CA ASP A 41 4.71 -13.73 1.01
C ASP A 41 5.35 -13.55 2.40
N SER A 42 6.14 -12.48 2.56
CA SER A 42 6.84 -12.15 3.80
C SER A 42 6.86 -10.66 4.04
N GLY A 43 6.48 -10.24 5.24
CA GLY A 43 6.43 -8.84 5.64
C GLY A 43 5.11 -8.48 6.33
N GLU A 44 4.84 -7.18 6.40
CA GLU A 44 3.62 -6.66 6.98
C GLU A 44 3.08 -5.44 6.24
N VAL A 45 1.75 -5.31 6.24
CA VAL A 45 1.05 -4.06 5.95
C VAL A 45 0.42 -3.57 7.24
N LYS A 46 0.72 -2.33 7.62
CA LYS A 46 0.11 -1.62 8.76
C LYS A 46 -0.61 -0.39 8.25
N VAL A 47 -1.74 -0.05 8.86
CA VAL A 47 -2.50 1.15 8.50
C VAL A 47 -2.72 1.98 9.75
N LYS A 48 -2.49 3.29 9.64
CA LYS A 48 -2.68 4.26 10.73
C LYS A 48 -3.45 5.46 10.21
N LYS A 49 -4.51 5.88 10.91
CA LYS A 49 -5.16 7.17 10.64
C LYS A 49 -4.20 8.30 11.02
N VAL A 50 -3.93 9.24 10.11
CA VAL A 50 -2.98 10.35 10.32
C VAL A 50 -3.66 11.71 10.35
N ALA A 51 -4.81 11.85 9.68
CA ALA A 51 -5.66 13.04 9.77
C ALA A 51 -7.12 12.65 9.50
N GLU A 52 -8.03 13.48 10.02
CA GLU A 52 -9.46 13.36 9.81
C GLU A 52 -10.08 14.74 9.96
N ASP A 53 -10.96 15.07 9.03
CA ASP A 53 -11.86 16.21 9.09
C ASP A 53 -13.24 15.78 8.53
N PRO A 54 -14.27 16.65 8.58
CA PRO A 54 -15.61 16.28 8.14
C PRO A 54 -15.73 15.84 6.68
N ALA A 55 -14.83 16.28 5.79
CA ALA A 55 -14.87 16.00 4.36
C ALA A 55 -13.90 14.87 3.94
N LYS A 56 -12.85 14.61 4.71
CA LYS A 56 -11.84 13.59 4.35
C LYS A 56 -11.23 12.85 5.54
N VAL A 57 -10.82 11.62 5.27
CA VAL A 57 -9.95 10.83 6.15
C VAL A 57 -8.64 10.54 5.43
N VAL A 58 -7.52 10.78 6.11
CA VAL A 58 -6.20 10.40 5.63
C VAL A 58 -5.65 9.26 6.48
N ARG A 59 -5.30 8.15 5.82
CA ARG A 59 -4.63 7.01 6.43
C ARG A 59 -3.26 6.83 5.81
N ARG A 60 -2.27 6.50 6.64
CA ARG A 60 -0.95 6.08 6.18
C ARG A 60 -0.84 4.57 6.23
N LEU A 61 -0.53 3.99 5.07
CA LEU A 61 -0.22 2.58 4.91
C LEU A 61 1.30 2.43 4.97
N TYR A 62 1.79 1.51 5.79
CA TYR A 62 3.19 1.13 5.90
C TYR A 62 3.32 -0.29 5.37
N ILE A 63 4.00 -0.43 4.23
CA ILE A 63 4.20 -1.69 3.53
C ILE A 63 5.68 -2.06 3.68
N SER A 64 5.93 -3.08 4.49
CA SER A 64 7.27 -3.51 4.89
C SER A 64 7.50 -4.97 4.50
N PRO A 65 8.05 -5.27 3.32
CA PRO A 65 8.41 -6.64 2.95
C PRO A 65 9.55 -7.18 3.82
N GLY A 66 9.69 -8.50 3.86
CA GLY A 66 10.68 -9.20 4.70
C GLY A 66 12.15 -8.84 4.44
N CYS A 67 12.48 -8.26 3.29
CA CYS A 67 13.83 -7.81 2.93
C CYS A 67 14.25 -6.48 3.59
N GLY A 68 13.36 -5.82 4.34
CA GLY A 68 13.68 -4.58 5.07
C GLY A 68 13.39 -3.28 4.30
N CYS A 69 12.88 -3.37 3.07
CA CYS A 69 12.29 -2.22 2.39
C CYS A 69 11.09 -1.67 3.17
N LEU A 70 10.73 -0.43 2.87
CA LEU A 70 9.54 0.24 3.39
C LEU A 70 8.98 1.16 2.32
N VAL A 71 7.67 1.07 2.12
CA VAL A 71 6.87 2.07 1.41
C VAL A 71 5.82 2.62 2.36
N GLU A 72 5.70 3.93 2.40
CA GLU A 72 4.60 4.64 3.06
C GLU A 72 3.71 5.25 1.98
N LEU A 73 2.42 4.94 2.02
CA LEU A 73 1.42 5.52 1.15
C LEU A 73 0.43 6.31 1.99
N ASP A 74 0.08 7.51 1.54
CA ASP A 74 -1.09 8.21 2.05
C ASP A 74 -2.31 7.80 1.20
N GLU A 75 -3.30 7.22 1.86
CA GLU A 75 -4.67 7.03 1.37
C GLU A 75 -5.49 8.23 1.81
N VAL A 76 -5.98 9.00 0.84
CA VAL A 76 -6.95 10.08 1.08
C VAL A 76 -8.30 9.59 0.61
N ARG A 77 -9.24 9.44 1.54
CA ARG A 77 -10.65 9.19 1.25
C ARG A 77 -11.40 10.50 1.34
N ASP A 78 -11.90 10.98 0.21
CA ASP A 78 -12.73 12.17 0.07
C ASP A 78 -14.20 11.73 0.07
N PHE A 79 -14.97 12.18 1.06
CA PHE A 79 -16.39 11.82 1.20
C PHE A 79 -17.31 12.67 0.33
N GLU A 80 -16.89 13.89 -0.03
CA GLU A 80 -17.67 14.77 -0.91
C GLU A 80 -17.57 14.31 -2.36
N GLY A 81 -16.36 13.97 -2.80
CA GLY A 81 -16.09 13.47 -4.15
C GLY A 81 -16.27 11.96 -4.32
N GLY A 82 -16.48 11.21 -3.23
CA GLY A 82 -16.62 9.75 -3.24
C GLY A 82 -15.39 9.01 -3.77
N GLN A 83 -14.20 9.62 -3.69
CA GLN A 83 -12.98 9.11 -4.32
C GLN A 83 -11.94 8.70 -3.27
N VAL A 84 -11.22 7.61 -3.54
CA VAL A 84 -10.01 7.23 -2.81
C VAL A 84 -8.80 7.49 -3.69
N ARG A 85 -7.82 8.21 -3.16
CA ARG A 85 -6.56 8.52 -3.85
C ARG A 85 -5.39 8.01 -3.03
N TYR A 86 -4.35 7.52 -3.71
CA TYR A 86 -3.11 7.08 -3.10
C TYR A 86 -1.94 7.93 -3.58
N SER A 87 -1.07 8.33 -2.66
CA SER A 87 0.18 9.02 -2.99
C SER A 87 1.35 8.44 -2.21
N LEU A 88 2.52 8.39 -2.85
CA LEU A 88 3.75 7.97 -2.19
C LEU A 88 4.19 9.02 -1.17
N ALA A 89 4.16 8.68 0.11
CA ALA A 89 4.61 9.55 1.19
C ALA A 89 6.12 9.39 1.45
N LYS A 90 6.62 8.15 1.43
CA LYS A 90 8.03 7.83 1.65
C LYS A 90 8.38 6.46 1.06
N LYS A 91 9.62 6.31 0.60
CA LYS A 91 10.20 4.99 0.30
C LYS A 91 11.58 4.86 0.92
N ARG A 92 11.92 3.64 1.35
CA ARG A 92 13.26 3.23 1.76
C ARG A 92 13.51 1.84 1.20
N LEU A 93 14.50 1.71 0.32
CA LEU A 93 14.85 0.44 -0.31
C LEU A 93 16.05 -0.18 0.40
N CYS A 94 16.07 -1.50 0.56
CA CYS A 94 17.27 -2.22 1.00
C CYS A 94 18.33 -2.20 -0.12
N PRO A 95 19.61 -2.50 0.18
CA PRO A 95 20.69 -2.45 -0.83
C PRO A 95 20.39 -3.25 -2.10
N GLU A 96 19.77 -4.42 -1.97
CA GLU A 96 19.39 -5.29 -3.11
C GLU A 96 18.36 -4.65 -4.05
N HIS A 97 17.55 -3.71 -3.56
CA HIS A 97 16.51 -3.03 -4.35
C HIS A 97 16.84 -1.57 -4.66
N GLN A 98 18.01 -1.07 -4.27
CA GLN A 98 18.52 0.26 -4.65
C GLN A 98 19.18 0.28 -6.02
N THR A 99 19.53 -0.89 -6.54
CA THR A 99 20.16 -1.11 -7.85
C THR A 99 19.10 -1.29 -8.94
#